data_AF-A0A968MU62-F1
#
_entry.id   AF-A0A968MU62-F1
#
_cell.length_a   1.000
_cell.length_b   1.000
_cell.length_c   1.000
_cell.angle_alpha   90.00
_cell.angle_beta   90.00
_cell.angle_gamma   90.00
#
_symmetry.space_group_name_H-M   'P 1'
#
loop_
_entity.id
_entity.type
_entity.pdbx_description
1 polymer ?
#
loop_
_entity_poly.entity_id
_entity_poly.type
_entity_poly.pdbx_seq_one_letter_code
_entity_poly.pdbx_strand_id
1 'polypeptide(L)'
;MKTNLVDALVHHLHDQMKPTNEYYIIQAGIRYLCHIFQYVNDYLSRFTLSAIPDYLSHLFFIVQEILKRPEISYTLSFKGNDFLNPWQIARYDHFLRTTAKDDIRKLLDFVYEVDALEAIARAKSMYNLSYPEYLDTETPFVCLQSVFHPLLSQPVANHFELGIETNLCFSLVRICPVNQPF
;
A
#
# COMPACT_ATOMS: atom_id res chain seq x y z
N MET A 1 -12.47 47.16 27.88
CA MET A 1 -11.23 46.89 27.12
C MET A 1 -10.30 46.05 27.98
N LYS A 2 -10.32 44.72 27.83
CA LYS A 2 -9.22 43.84 28.22
C LYS A 2 -8.89 43.03 26.98
N THR A 3 -7.88 43.47 26.25
CA THR A 3 -7.23 42.70 25.19
C THR A 3 -6.60 41.49 25.88
N ASN A 4 -7.17 40.31 25.69
CA ASN A 4 -6.63 39.09 26.28
C ASN A 4 -5.31 38.75 25.60
N LEU A 5 -4.27 38.54 26.40
CA LEU A 5 -2.94 38.13 25.92
C LEU A 5 -3.01 36.77 25.19
N VAL A 6 -3.99 35.94 25.58
CA VAL A 6 -4.36 34.69 24.89
C VAL A 6 -4.89 34.99 23.49
N ASP A 7 -5.85 35.91 23.33
CA ASP A 7 -6.36 36.30 22.01
C ASP A 7 -5.26 36.90 21.13
N ALA A 8 -4.33 37.67 21.71
CA ALA A 8 -3.19 38.21 20.97
C ALA A 8 -2.20 37.11 20.53
N LEU A 9 -1.97 36.08 21.35
CA LEU A 9 -1.17 34.90 21.00
C LEU A 9 -1.87 34.05 19.93
N VAL A 10 -3.17 33.84 20.08
CA VAL A 10 -4.02 33.16 19.11
C VAL A 10 -3.98 33.90 17.77
N HIS A 11 -4.15 35.21 17.78
CA HIS A 11 -4.06 36.04 16.58
C HIS A 11 -2.66 36.09 15.99
N HIS A 12 -1.61 36.09 16.81
CA HIS A 12 -0.22 36.07 16.33
C HIS A 12 0.13 34.74 15.67
N LEU A 13 -0.28 33.62 16.27
CA LEU A 13 -0.19 32.29 15.67
C LEU A 13 -1.04 32.20 14.40
N HIS A 14 -2.25 32.76 14.41
CA HIS A 14 -3.14 32.83 13.25
C HIS A 14 -2.58 33.70 12.10
N ASP A 15 -1.95 34.83 12.41
CA ASP A 15 -1.31 35.72 11.43
C ASP A 15 -0.02 35.14 10.85
N GLN A 16 0.72 34.34 11.63
CA GLN A 16 1.83 33.50 11.14
C GLN A 16 1.30 32.36 10.25
N MET A 17 0.07 31.91 10.50
CA MET A 17 -0.70 30.96 9.69
C MET A 17 -1.61 31.64 8.64
N LYS A 18 -1.24 32.84 8.16
CA LYS A 18 -1.78 33.35 6.89
C LYS A 18 -1.61 32.26 5.80
N PRO A 19 -2.44 32.26 4.74
CA PRO A 19 -2.41 31.24 3.70
C PRO A 19 -1.08 31.27 2.91
N THR A 20 -0.04 30.75 3.52
CA THR A 20 1.23 30.42 2.90
C THR A 20 1.05 29.10 2.17
N ASN A 21 1.89 28.86 1.18
CA ASN A 21 1.95 27.58 0.49
C ASN A 21 2.05 26.40 1.49
N GLU A 22 2.80 26.59 2.58
CA GLU A 22 2.97 25.60 3.65
C GLU A 22 1.67 25.27 4.38
N TYR A 23 0.86 26.27 4.74
CA TYR A 23 -0.43 26.05 5.39
C TYR A 23 -1.37 25.22 4.50
N TYR A 24 -1.42 25.53 3.20
CA TYR A 24 -2.21 24.75 2.24
C TYR A 24 -1.71 23.30 2.10
N ILE A 25 -0.39 23.10 2.09
CA ILE A 25 0.21 21.75 2.02
C ILE A 25 -0.16 20.94 3.27
N ILE A 26 -0.07 21.53 4.46
CA ILE A 26 -0.44 20.87 5.72
C ILE A 26 -1.92 20.50 5.72
N GLN A 27 -2.79 21.46 5.39
CA GLN A 27 -4.23 21.23 5.35
C GLN A 27 -4.60 20.13 4.33
N ALA A 28 -4.00 20.16 3.15
CA ALA A 28 -4.20 19.12 2.13
C ALA A 28 -3.69 17.76 2.61
N GLY A 29 -2.52 17.70 3.24
CA GLY A 29 -1.95 16.46 3.79
C GLY A 29 -2.84 15.82 4.86
N ILE A 30 -3.33 16.62 5.82
CA ILE A 30 -4.29 16.15 6.83
C ILE A 30 -5.54 15.59 6.15
N ARG A 31 -6.10 16.32 5.17
CA ARG A 31 -7.29 15.86 4.44
C ARG A 31 -7.06 14.54 3.71
N TYR A 32 -5.94 14.39 3.00
CA TYR A 32 -5.63 13.14 2.31
C TYR A 32 -5.42 11.97 3.28
N LEU A 33 -4.77 12.19 4.43
CA LEU A 33 -4.65 11.15 5.46
C LEU A 33 -6.02 10.75 6.02
N CYS A 34 -6.92 11.70 6.27
CA CYS A 34 -8.29 11.40 6.69
C CYS A 34 -9.02 10.54 5.64
N HIS A 35 -8.89 10.88 4.35
CA HIS A 35 -9.46 10.09 3.27
C HIS A 35 -8.87 8.68 3.20
N ILE A 36 -7.56 8.52 3.39
CA ILE A 36 -6.92 7.21 3.44
C ILE A 36 -7.48 6.39 4.61
N PHE A 37 -7.57 6.96 5.81
CA PHE A 37 -8.12 6.26 6.96
C PHE A 37 -9.57 5.80 6.73
N GLN A 38 -10.40 6.67 6.15
CA GLN A 38 -11.78 6.35 5.79
C GLN A 38 -11.86 5.26 4.73
N TYR A 39 -11.05 5.36 3.67
CA TYR A 39 -11.00 4.39 2.60
C TYR A 39 -10.57 3.01 3.10
N VAL A 40 -9.50 2.94 3.90
CA VAL A 40 -9.01 1.69 4.46
C VAL A 40 -10.04 1.10 5.43
N ASN A 41 -10.68 1.92 6.27
CA ASN A 41 -11.73 1.44 7.17
C ASN A 41 -12.92 0.85 6.39
N ASP A 42 -13.40 1.54 5.35
CA ASP A 42 -14.48 1.04 4.48
C ASP A 42 -14.05 -0.22 3.74
N TYR A 43 -12.83 -0.24 3.19
CA TYR A 43 -12.27 -1.40 2.49
C TYR A 43 -12.25 -2.64 3.39
N LEU A 44 -11.71 -2.52 4.61
CA LEU A 44 -11.64 -3.62 5.58
C LEU A 44 -13.03 -4.12 5.99
N SER A 45 -14.03 -3.21 6.06
CA SER A 45 -15.40 -3.58 6.45
C SER A 45 -16.11 -4.49 5.44
N ARG A 46 -15.63 -4.54 4.19
CA ARG A 46 -16.20 -5.37 3.12
C ARG A 46 -15.81 -6.85 3.22
N PHE A 47 -14.87 -7.20 4.09
CA PHE A 47 -14.37 -8.57 4.23
C PHE A 47 -14.88 -9.22 5.52
N THR A 48 -15.33 -10.47 5.42
CA THR A 48 -15.58 -11.34 6.58
C THR A 48 -14.33 -12.14 6.93
N LEU A 49 -13.84 -11.99 8.17
CA LEU A 49 -12.58 -12.59 8.66
C LEU A 49 -12.50 -14.12 8.50
N SER A 50 -13.64 -14.82 8.42
CA SER A 50 -13.70 -16.28 8.27
C SER A 50 -13.26 -16.81 6.89
N ALA A 51 -13.01 -15.94 5.91
CA ALA A 51 -12.67 -16.32 4.55
C ALA A 51 -11.25 -15.91 4.12
N ILE A 52 -10.41 -15.45 5.05
CA ILE A 52 -9.13 -14.80 4.74
C ILE A 52 -7.97 -15.66 5.27
N PRO A 53 -6.85 -15.81 4.52
CA PRO A 53 -5.65 -16.47 5.01
C PRO A 53 -5.08 -15.81 6.27
N ASP A 54 -4.45 -16.60 7.15
CA ASP A 54 -3.94 -16.15 8.45
C ASP A 54 -3.02 -14.93 8.36
N TYR A 55 -2.14 -14.91 7.35
CA TYR A 55 -1.24 -13.78 7.10
C TYR A 55 -2.01 -12.46 6.89
N LEU A 56 -3.02 -12.47 6.03
CA LEU A 56 -3.82 -11.28 5.74
C LEU A 56 -4.73 -10.92 6.90
N SER A 57 -5.22 -11.91 7.65
CA SER A 57 -5.96 -11.69 8.90
C SER A 57 -5.13 -10.92 9.94
N HIS A 58 -3.87 -11.30 10.12
CA HIS A 58 -2.96 -10.58 11.03
C HIS A 58 -2.70 -9.14 10.58
N LEU A 59 -2.51 -8.91 9.27
CA LEU A 59 -2.37 -7.55 8.72
C LEU A 59 -3.63 -6.71 8.95
N PHE A 60 -4.81 -7.28 8.71
CA PHE A 60 -6.09 -6.60 8.93
C PHE A 60 -6.26 -6.20 10.39
N PHE A 61 -5.91 -7.11 11.32
CA PHE A 61 -5.96 -6.82 12.76
C PHE A 61 -5.09 -5.62 13.14
N ILE A 62 -3.82 -5.58 12.70
CA ILE A 62 -2.91 -4.46 13.00
C ILE A 62 -3.51 -3.13 12.55
N VAL A 63 -4.05 -3.08 11.33
CA VAL A 63 -4.62 -1.86 10.76
C VAL A 63 -5.91 -1.46 11.46
N GLN A 64 -6.77 -2.41 11.83
CA GLN A 64 -7.97 -2.13 12.62
C GLN A 64 -7.61 -1.52 13.98
N GLU A 65 -6.57 -2.02 14.66
CA GLU A 65 -6.14 -1.44 15.94
C GLU A 65 -5.61 -0.01 15.77
N ILE A 66 -4.92 0.29 14.67
CA ILE A 66 -4.51 1.65 14.33
C ILE A 66 -5.73 2.56 14.14
N LEU A 67 -6.72 2.12 13.36
CA LEU A 67 -7.93 2.90 13.05
C LEU A 67 -8.82 3.16 14.28
N LYS A 68 -8.76 2.28 15.30
CA LYS A 68 -9.50 2.43 16.56
C LYS A 68 -8.89 3.45 17.52
N ARG A 69 -7.66 3.91 17.30
CA ARG A 69 -7.02 4.92 18.17
C ARG A 69 -7.88 6.19 18.22
N PRO A 70 -8.16 6.78 19.39
CA PRO A 70 -9.14 7.86 19.52
C PRO A 70 -8.92 9.04 18.56
N GLU A 71 -7.66 9.47 18.40
CA GLU A 71 -7.29 10.61 17.55
C GLU A 71 -7.44 10.31 16.05
N ILE A 72 -7.24 9.05 15.64
CA ILE A 72 -7.45 8.57 14.27
C ILE A 72 -8.94 8.31 14.05
N SER A 73 -9.62 7.66 14.98
CA SER A 73 -11.06 7.40 14.93
C SER A 73 -11.87 8.69 14.81
N TYR A 74 -11.44 9.77 15.47
CA TYR A 74 -12.07 11.08 15.31
C TYR A 74 -11.98 11.59 13.86
N THR A 75 -10.93 11.24 13.10
CA THR A 75 -10.84 11.57 11.66
C THR A 75 -11.81 10.79 10.77
N LEU A 76 -12.22 9.59 11.20
CA LEU A 76 -13.22 8.81 10.48
C LEU A 76 -14.61 9.47 10.52
N SER A 77 -14.83 10.40 11.46
CA SER A 77 -16.06 11.17 11.57
C SER A 77 -16.13 12.40 10.65
N PHE A 78 -15.01 12.82 10.06
CA PHE A 78 -15.01 13.98 9.15
C PHE A 78 -15.74 13.66 7.84
N LYS A 79 -16.63 14.56 7.43
CA LYS A 79 -17.17 14.56 6.07
C LYS A 79 -16.21 15.38 5.20
N GLY A 80 -15.97 14.95 3.96
CA GLY A 80 -14.85 15.42 3.12
C GLY A 80 -14.73 16.93 2.84
N ASN A 81 -15.71 17.74 3.27
CA ASN A 81 -15.70 19.20 3.17
C ASN A 81 -15.75 19.92 4.53
N ASP A 82 -15.54 19.21 5.63
CA ASP A 82 -15.54 19.81 6.96
C ASP A 82 -14.37 20.80 7.06
N PHE A 83 -14.70 22.06 7.32
CA PHE A 83 -13.71 23.10 7.55
C PHE A 83 -13.01 22.85 8.88
N LEU A 84 -11.75 22.41 8.83
CA LEU A 84 -10.89 22.38 10.01
C LEU A 84 -10.50 23.82 10.36
N ASN A 85 -10.78 24.22 11.59
CA ASN A 85 -10.30 25.50 12.10
C ASN A 85 -8.76 25.45 12.28
N PRO A 86 -8.08 26.61 12.34
CA PRO A 86 -6.62 26.66 12.46
C PRO A 86 -6.06 25.88 13.66
N TRP A 87 -6.78 25.86 14.79
CA TRP A 87 -6.41 25.10 15.98
C TRP A 87 -6.46 23.59 15.77
N GLN A 88 -7.50 23.10 15.10
CA GLN A 88 -7.63 21.71 14.71
C GLN A 88 -6.49 21.32 13.78
N ILE A 89 -6.18 22.15 12.77
CA ILE A 89 -5.08 21.91 11.83
C ILE A 89 -3.74 21.79 12.58
N ALA A 90 -3.41 22.75 13.45
CA ALA A 90 -2.18 22.71 14.23
C ALA A 90 -2.09 21.48 15.15
N ARG A 91 -3.21 21.13 15.81
CA ARG A 91 -3.28 19.94 16.68
C ARG A 91 -3.09 18.64 15.89
N TYR A 92 -3.73 18.53 14.73
CA TYR A 92 -3.62 17.36 13.87
C TYR A 92 -2.24 17.24 13.24
N ASP A 93 -1.68 18.33 12.71
CA ASP A 93 -0.33 18.31 12.15
C ASP A 93 0.68 17.84 13.19
N HIS A 94 0.61 18.36 14.41
CA HIS A 94 1.45 17.90 15.51
C HIS A 94 1.28 16.41 15.78
N PHE A 95 0.04 15.96 16.03
CA PHE A 95 -0.26 14.55 16.32
C PHE A 95 0.23 13.61 15.22
N LEU A 96 -0.03 13.92 13.95
CA LEU A 96 0.34 13.08 12.81
C LEU A 96 1.87 12.97 12.66
N ARG A 97 2.60 14.06 12.94
CA ARG A 97 4.06 14.10 12.81
C ARG A 97 4.81 13.49 13.99
N THR A 98 4.25 13.57 15.19
CA THR A 98 4.94 13.12 16.42
C THR A 98 4.46 11.77 16.90
N THR A 99 3.16 11.60 17.08
CA THR A 99 2.57 10.43 17.75
C THR A 99 2.15 9.36 16.74
N ALA A 100 1.42 9.75 15.68
CA ALA A 100 0.83 8.79 14.75
C ALA A 100 1.77 8.35 13.63
N LYS A 101 2.99 8.90 13.56
CA LYS A 101 3.91 8.71 12.44
C LYS A 101 4.16 7.24 12.12
N ASP A 102 4.39 6.42 13.14
CA ASP A 102 4.67 4.99 12.93
C ASP A 102 3.39 4.19 12.65
N ASP A 103 2.25 4.60 13.18
CA ASP A 103 0.95 4.01 12.84
C ASP A 103 0.57 4.31 11.37
N ILE A 104 0.80 5.54 10.90
CA ILE A 104 0.60 5.93 9.50
C ILE A 104 1.48 5.09 8.58
N ARG A 105 2.75 4.88 8.95
CA ARG A 105 3.66 4.02 8.15
C ARG A 105 3.15 2.59 8.06
N LYS A 106 2.79 1.98 9.19
CA LYS A 106 2.21 0.62 9.20
C LYS A 106 0.96 0.52 8.34
N LEU A 107 0.11 1.55 8.36
CA LEU A 107 -1.07 1.60 7.51
C LEU A 107 -0.71 1.73 6.03
N LEU A 108 0.31 2.52 5.67
CA LEU A 108 0.78 2.61 4.28
C LEU A 108 1.44 1.30 3.81
N ASP A 109 2.24 0.67 4.66
CA ASP A 109 2.84 -0.63 4.38
C ASP A 109 1.76 -1.68 4.09
N PHE A 110 0.66 -1.65 4.84
CA PHE A 110 -0.51 -2.48 4.55
C PHE A 110 -1.10 -2.20 3.16
N VAL A 111 -1.29 -0.94 2.79
CA VAL A 111 -1.84 -0.57 1.47
C VAL A 111 -0.92 -1.07 0.36
N TYR A 112 0.40 -0.92 0.52
CA TYR A 112 1.37 -1.41 -0.46
C TYR A 112 1.39 -2.93 -0.56
N GLU A 113 1.28 -3.64 0.56
CA GLU A 113 1.24 -5.11 0.56
C GLU A 113 -0.01 -5.62 -0.18
N VAL A 114 -1.18 -5.01 0.07
CA VAL A 114 -2.42 -5.39 -0.63
C VAL A 114 -2.33 -5.10 -2.13
N ASP A 115 -1.79 -3.94 -2.52
CA ASP A 115 -1.59 -3.59 -3.94
C ASP A 115 -0.63 -4.57 -4.64
N ALA A 116 0.47 -4.95 -3.97
CA ALA A 116 1.41 -5.93 -4.48
C ALA A 116 0.78 -7.32 -4.64
N LEU A 117 0.01 -7.78 -3.64
CA LEU A 117 -0.72 -9.06 -3.70
C LEU A 117 -1.75 -9.06 -4.85
N GLU A 118 -2.46 -7.97 -5.05
CA GLU A 118 -3.41 -7.82 -6.16
C GLU A 118 -2.67 -7.84 -7.51
N ALA A 119 -1.55 -7.13 -7.63
CA ALA A 119 -0.73 -7.13 -8.84
C ALA A 119 -0.21 -8.54 -9.18
N ILE A 120 0.24 -9.31 -8.19
CA ILE A 120 0.66 -10.71 -8.36
C ILE A 120 -0.51 -11.58 -8.84
N ALA A 121 -1.69 -11.45 -8.22
CA ALA A 121 -2.87 -12.21 -8.61
C ALA A 121 -3.30 -11.90 -10.05
N ARG A 122 -3.31 -10.61 -10.43
CA ARG A 122 -3.61 -10.16 -11.79
C ARG A 122 -2.59 -10.67 -12.79
N ALA A 123 -1.29 -10.57 -12.49
CA ALA A 123 -0.22 -11.07 -13.34
C ALA A 123 -0.32 -12.58 -13.54
N LYS A 124 -0.61 -13.34 -12.48
CA LYS A 124 -0.84 -14.78 -12.54
C LYS A 124 -1.96 -15.12 -13.54
N SER A 125 -3.11 -14.46 -13.46
CA SER A 125 -4.21 -14.69 -14.39
C SER A 125 -3.92 -14.23 -15.81
N MET A 126 -3.27 -13.07 -15.96
CA MET A 126 -2.95 -12.48 -17.28
C MET A 126 -1.94 -13.31 -18.06
N TYR A 127 -0.91 -13.82 -17.38
CA TYR A 127 0.17 -14.59 -17.99
C TYR A 127 0.05 -16.10 -17.75
N ASN A 128 -1.06 -16.57 -17.17
CA ASN A 128 -1.25 -17.99 -16.84
C ASN A 128 -0.09 -18.61 -16.05
N LEU A 129 0.41 -17.89 -15.04
CA LEU A 129 1.52 -18.34 -14.20
C LEU A 129 1.04 -19.31 -13.12
N SER A 130 1.95 -20.15 -12.62
CA SER A 130 1.74 -21.02 -11.47
C SER A 130 2.62 -20.60 -10.29
N TYR A 131 2.20 -20.99 -9.08
CA TYR A 131 3.08 -20.88 -7.91
C TYR A 131 4.07 -22.06 -7.94
N PRO A 132 5.33 -21.86 -7.51
CA PRO A 132 6.27 -22.95 -7.38
C PRO A 132 5.83 -23.90 -6.26
N GLU A 133 6.06 -25.19 -6.47
CA GLU A 133 5.90 -26.22 -5.44
C GLU A 133 7.25 -26.46 -4.78
N TYR A 134 7.27 -26.38 -3.46
CA TYR A 134 8.46 -26.69 -2.66
C TYR A 134 8.36 -28.12 -2.17
N LEU A 135 9.41 -28.91 -2.43
CA LEU A 135 9.49 -30.31 -2.07
C LEU A 135 10.67 -30.51 -1.13
N ASP A 136 10.46 -31.28 -0.06
CA ASP A 136 11.53 -31.66 0.86
C ASP A 136 12.18 -32.94 0.33
N THR A 137 13.35 -32.80 -0.27
CA THR A 137 14.08 -33.90 -0.90
C THR A 137 15.50 -34.00 -0.37
N GLU A 138 16.01 -35.23 -0.28
CA GLU A 138 17.38 -35.50 0.19
C GLU A 138 18.45 -34.84 -0.71
N THR A 139 18.11 -34.61 -1.99
CA THR A 139 18.98 -33.99 -2.97
C THR A 139 18.31 -32.75 -3.59
N PRO A 140 19.08 -31.68 -3.85
CA PRO A 140 18.53 -30.47 -4.46
C PRO A 140 18.18 -30.73 -5.93
N PHE A 141 16.97 -30.37 -6.33
CA PHE A 141 16.54 -30.39 -7.72
C PHE A 141 15.57 -29.24 -8.02
N VAL A 142 15.47 -28.88 -9.29
CA VAL A 142 14.54 -27.88 -9.81
C VAL A 142 13.92 -28.43 -11.09
N CYS A 143 12.59 -28.53 -11.11
CA CYS A 143 11.82 -28.89 -12.31
C CYS A 143 10.96 -27.68 -12.71
N LEU A 144 11.08 -27.27 -13.97
CA LEU A 144 10.37 -26.15 -14.56
C LEU A 144 9.64 -26.64 -15.80
N GLN A 145 8.32 -26.67 -15.75
CA GLN A 145 7.49 -27.13 -16.85
C GLN A 145 6.86 -25.96 -17.59
N SER A 146 6.87 -26.00 -18.93
CA SER A 146 6.25 -25.01 -19.80
C SER A 146 6.62 -23.55 -19.47
N VAL A 147 7.87 -23.31 -19.09
CA VAL A 147 8.38 -21.97 -18.74
C VAL A 147 8.64 -21.16 -19.99
N PHE A 148 8.28 -19.89 -19.94
CA PHE A 148 8.49 -18.93 -21.02
C PHE A 148 8.88 -17.56 -20.46
N HIS A 149 9.38 -16.68 -21.34
CA HIS A 149 9.74 -15.32 -20.97
C HIS A 149 8.50 -14.40 -21.06
N PRO A 150 8.00 -13.81 -19.95
CA PRO A 150 6.72 -13.09 -19.93
C PRO A 150 6.66 -11.85 -20.84
N LEU A 151 7.81 -11.24 -21.15
CA LEU A 151 7.89 -10.02 -21.98
C LEU A 151 7.99 -10.29 -23.48
N LEU A 152 7.95 -11.55 -23.93
CA LEU A 152 7.93 -11.86 -25.35
C LEU A 152 6.49 -11.86 -25.87
N SER A 153 6.28 -11.28 -27.05
CA SER A 153 4.97 -11.27 -27.72
C SER A 153 4.53 -12.64 -28.22
N GLN A 154 5.50 -13.49 -28.58
CA GLN A 154 5.28 -14.87 -29.03
C GLN A 154 6.23 -15.82 -28.29
N PRO A 155 5.97 -16.08 -27.00
CA PRO A 155 6.82 -16.96 -26.21
C PRO A 155 6.75 -18.41 -26.70
N VAL A 156 7.89 -19.11 -26.68
CA VAL A 156 7.95 -20.57 -26.85
C VAL A 156 8.17 -21.18 -25.49
N ALA A 157 7.29 -22.10 -25.09
CA ALA A 157 7.38 -22.81 -23.82
C ALA A 157 8.52 -23.84 -23.84
N ASN A 158 9.33 -23.83 -22.78
CA ASN A 158 10.45 -24.74 -22.59
C ASN A 158 10.28 -25.53 -21.28
N HIS A 159 10.89 -26.71 -21.23
CA HIS A 159 10.92 -27.56 -20.04
C HIS A 159 12.37 -27.71 -19.58
N PHE A 160 12.61 -27.60 -18.28
CA PHE A 160 13.94 -27.68 -17.69
C PHE A 160 13.93 -28.56 -16.45
N GLU A 161 14.95 -29.40 -16.32
CA GLU A 161 15.22 -30.18 -15.12
C GLU A 161 16.68 -29.99 -14.74
N LEU A 162 16.90 -29.58 -13.50
CA LEU A 162 18.22 -29.42 -12.92
C LEU A 162 18.30 -30.29 -11.66
N GLY A 163 19.31 -31.14 -11.59
CA GLY A 163 19.56 -32.05 -10.48
C GLY A 163 21.00 -32.54 -10.51
N ILE A 164 21.37 -33.42 -9.58
CA ILE A 164 22.76 -33.90 -9.44
C ILE A 164 23.30 -34.52 -10.74
N GLU A 165 22.45 -35.23 -11.50
CA GLU A 165 22.83 -35.87 -12.76
C GLU A 165 22.49 -35.05 -14.01
N THR A 166 21.66 -34.00 -13.88
CA THR A 166 21.17 -33.18 -15.00
C THR A 166 21.56 -31.72 -14.79
N ASN A 167 22.61 -31.26 -15.47
CA ASN A 167 23.16 -29.90 -15.32
C ASN A 167 22.98 -29.02 -16.57
N LEU A 168 22.27 -29.50 -17.60
CA LEU A 168 22.27 -28.87 -18.93
C LEU A 168 20.92 -28.19 -19.22
N CYS A 169 20.96 -26.86 -19.35
CA CYS A 169 19.82 -26.00 -19.62
C CYS A 169 19.88 -25.46 -21.06
N PHE A 170 18.87 -25.74 -21.88
CA PHE A 170 18.73 -25.15 -23.21
C PHE A 170 17.47 -24.29 -23.28
N SER A 171 17.63 -22.97 -23.24
CA SER A 171 16.54 -22.05 -23.55
C SER A 171 16.54 -21.72 -25.05
N LEU A 172 15.50 -22.15 -25.77
CA LEU A 172 15.27 -21.73 -27.14
C LEU A 172 14.58 -20.36 -27.14
N VAL A 173 15.37 -19.30 -27.24
CA VAL A 173 14.85 -17.94 -27.49
C VAL A 173 14.72 -17.77 -29.00
N ARG A 174 13.50 -17.93 -29.54
CA ARG A 174 13.21 -17.44 -30.90
C ARG A 174 13.07 -15.92 -30.83
N ILE A 175 14.13 -15.21 -31.20
CA ILE A 175 14.04 -13.79 -31.49
C ILE A 175 13.35 -13.68 -32.86
N CYS A 176 12.03 -13.46 -32.87
CA CYS A 176 11.36 -13.05 -34.10
C CYS A 176 11.97 -11.71 -34.53
N PRO A 177 12.51 -11.56 -35.75
CA PRO A 177 12.97 -10.27 -36.22
C PRO A 177 11.78 -9.31 -36.23
N VAL A 178 11.94 -8.17 -35.57
CA VAL A 178 10.99 -7.05 -35.63
C VAL A 178 10.98 -6.54 -37.06
N ASN A 179 10.10 -7.09 -37.88
CA ASN A 179 9.76 -6.60 -39.21
C ASN A 179 8.33 -7.03 -39.53
N GLN A 180 7.35 -6.21 -39.17
CA GLN A 180 6.41 -5.63 -40.13
C GLN A 180 5.49 -4.58 -39.48
N PRO A 181 5.14 -3.52 -40.24
CA PRO A 181 4.40 -2.36 -39.74
C PRO A 181 2.89 -2.62 -39.75
N PHE A 182 2.16 -2.01 -38.81
CA PHE A 182 1.10 -1.02 -39.02
C PHE A 182 0.86 -0.27 -37.71
#